data_AF-A0A947SPQ9-F1
#
_entry.id   AF-A0A947SPQ9-F1
#
_cell.length_a   1.000
_cell.length_b   1.000
_cell.length_c   1.000
_cell.angle_alpha   90.00
_cell.angle_beta   90.00
_cell.angle_gamma   90.00
#
_symmetry.space_group_name_H-M   'P 1'
#
loop_
_entity.id
_entity.type
_entity.pdbx_description
1 polymer ?
#
loop_
_entity_poly.entity_id
_entity_poly.type
_entity_poly.pdbx_seq_one_letter_code
_entity_poly.pdbx_strand_id
1 'polypeptide(L)' 'MRQVLSLSLPQSATKEIKDLSKKRGFDSVSAYVKYLITLDKDLISEEELLEDIKIGQKEYKQGKTVVAKSMAELLK' A
#
# COMPACT_ATOMS: atom_id res chain seq x y z
N MET A 1 15.46 20.00 -16.15
CA MET A 1 16.73 19.63 -15.50
C MET A 1 16.50 18.40 -14.63
N ARG A 2 17.38 17.40 -14.69
CA ARG A 2 17.29 16.23 -13.80
C ARG A 2 18.08 16.53 -12.52
N GLN A 3 17.50 16.25 -11.36
CA GLN A 3 18.21 16.29 -10.08
C GLN A 3 18.66 14.87 -9.71
N VAL A 4 19.88 14.75 -9.17
CA VAL A 4 20.43 13.47 -8.70
C VAL A 4 20.29 13.42 -7.18
N LEU A 5 19.65 12.38 -6.68
CA LEU A 5 19.54 12.11 -5.24
C LEU A 5 20.61 11.08 -4.85
N SER A 6 21.45 11.42 -3.87
CA SER A 6 22.42 10.51 -3.28
C SER A 6 22.04 10.23 -1.83
N LEU A 7 21.94 8.95 -1.46
CA LEU A 7 21.54 8.50 -0.13
C LEU A 7 22.66 7.66 0.49
N SER A 8 23.05 8.00 1.72
CA SER A 8 23.98 7.21 2.52
C SER A 8 23.18 6.24 3.39
N LEU A 9 23.35 4.94 3.15
CA LEU A 9 22.63 3.88 3.85
C LEU A 9 23.60 2.82 4.38
N PRO A 10 23.25 2.09 5.45
CA PRO A 10 23.99 0.91 5.86
C PRO A 10 24.11 -0.12 4.71
N GLN A 11 25.19 -0.89 4.71
CA GLN A 11 25.45 -1.89 3.67
C GLN A 11 24.33 -2.94 3.60
N SER A 12 23.80 -3.36 4.75
CA SER A 12 22.68 -4.30 4.85
C SER A 12 21.43 -3.78 4.14
N ALA A 13 21.01 -2.56 4.46
CA ALA A 13 19.86 -1.90 3.85
C ALA A 13 20.06 -1.72 2.33
N THR A 14 21.26 -1.32 1.89
CA THR A 14 21.56 -1.18 0.47
C THR A 14 21.45 -2.50 -0.29
N LYS A 15 21.90 -3.60 0.31
CA LYS A 15 21.78 -4.94 -0.27
C LYS A 15 20.32 -5.36 -0.37
N GLU A 16 19.57 -5.20 0.72
CA GLU A 16 18.15 -5.55 0.78
C GLU A 16 17.32 -4.81 -0.27
N ILE A 17 17.52 -3.50 -0.42
CA ILE A 17 16.80 -2.69 -1.43
C ILE A 17 17.09 -3.21 -2.85
N LYS A 18 18.35 -3.57 -3.15
CA LYS A 18 18.72 -4.14 -4.45
C LYS A 18 18.07 -5.50 -4.68
N ASP A 19 18.05 -6.36 -3.66
CA ASP A 19 17.46 -7.69 -3.75
C ASP A 19 15.94 -7.61 -3.93
N LEU A 20 15.26 -6.75 -3.18
CA LEU A 20 13.82 -6.50 -3.32
C LEU A 20 13.47 -5.91 -4.69
N SER A 21 14.25 -4.95 -5.18
CA SER A 21 14.06 -4.37 -6.52
C SER A 21 14.09 -5.46 -7.60
N LYS A 22 15.07 -6.37 -7.56
CA LYS A 22 15.18 -7.47 -8.52
C LYS A 22 14.05 -8.48 -8.35
N LYS A 23 13.77 -8.91 -7.11
CA LYS A 23 12.73 -9.90 -6.79
C LYS A 23 11.35 -9.46 -7.28
N ARG A 24 11.07 -8.15 -7.22
CA ARG A 24 9.81 -7.57 -7.67
C ARG A 24 9.80 -7.17 -9.15
N GLY A 25 10.86 -7.51 -9.91
CA GLY A 25 10.92 -7.34 -11.36
C GLY A 25 11.21 -5.93 -11.85
N PHE A 26 11.84 -5.08 -11.04
CA PHE A 26 12.20 -3.72 -11.45
C PHE A 26 13.58 -3.68 -12.12
N ASP A 27 13.67 -2.95 -13.23
CA ASP A 27 14.91 -2.76 -14.01
C ASP A 27 16.01 -2.01 -13.24
N SER A 28 15.62 -1.22 -12.24
CA SER A 28 16.57 -0.48 -11.41
C SER A 28 16.00 -0.14 -10.04
N VAL A 29 16.90 0.09 -9.07
CA VAL A 29 16.53 0.58 -7.73
C VAL A 29 15.79 1.92 -7.82
N SER A 30 16.16 2.80 -8.75
CA SER A 30 15.49 4.10 -8.90
C SER A 30 14.05 3.94 -9.39
N ALA A 31 13.78 3.00 -10.31
CA ALA A 31 12.41 2.66 -10.73
C ALA A 31 11.60 2.08 -9.55
N TYR A 32 12.21 1.19 -8.77
CA TYR A 32 11.57 0.62 -7.58
C TYR A 32 11.23 1.69 -6.53
N VAL A 33 12.18 2.58 -6.21
CA VAL A 33 11.95 3.66 -5.24
C VAL A 33 10.86 4.63 -5.73
N LYS A 34 10.83 4.99 -7.01
CA LYS A 34 9.75 5.82 -7.57
C LYS A 34 8.39 5.16 -7.41
N TYR A 35 8.29 3.87 -7.68
CA TYR A 35 7.06 3.11 -7.48
C TYR A 35 6.61 3.13 -6.02
N LEU A 36 7.53 2.92 -5.07
CA LEU A 36 7.21 2.98 -3.65
C LEU A 36 6.70 4.38 -3.23
N ILE A 37 7.29 5.46 -3.74
CA ILE A 37 6.83 6.82 -3.47
C ILE A 37 5.43 7.06 -4.05
N THR A 38 5.13 6.51 -5.23
CA THR A 38 3.77 6.59 -5.78
C THR A 38 2.78 5.83 -4.90
N LEU A 39 3.12 4.61 -4.48
CA LEU A 39 2.27 3.85 -3.56
C LEU A 39 2.02 4.63 -2.27
N ASP A 40 3.06 5.20 -1.66
CA ASP A 40 2.97 5.95 -0.40
C ASP A 40 1.98 7.12 -0.49
N LYS A 41 1.86 7.76 -1.65
CA LYS A 41 0.87 8.82 -1.91
C LYS A 41 -0.56 8.31 -2.08
N ASP A 42 -0.72 7.08 -2.52
CA ASP A 42 -2.00 6.46 -2.81
C ASP A 42 -2.52 5.61 -1.62
N LEU A 43 -1.76 5.52 -0.52
CA LEU A 43 -2.22 4.87 0.71
C LEU A 43 -3.22 5.78 1.43
N ILE A 44 -4.33 5.19 1.88
CA ILE A 44 -5.26 5.85 2.81
C ILE A 44 -4.52 6.29 4.07
N SER A 45 -4.89 7.44 4.62
CA SER A 45 -4.29 7.89 5.89
C SER A 45 -4.75 7.01 7.05
N GLU A 46 -4.02 7.04 8.15
CA GLU A 46 -4.43 6.32 9.37
C GLU A 46 -5.76 6.87 9.90
N GLU A 47 -5.94 8.19 9.82
CA GLU A 47 -7.17 8.85 10.27
C GLU A 47 -8.38 8.44 9.43
N GLU A 48 -8.23 8.40 8.11
CA GLU A 48 -9.27 7.95 7.17
C GLU A 48 -9.63 6.47 7.43
N LEU A 49 -8.62 5.62 7.60
CA LEU A 49 -8.84 4.21 7.94
C LEU A 49 -9.62 4.04 9.25
N LEU A 50 -9.28 4.82 10.28
CA LEU A 50 -9.97 4.77 11.57
C LEU A 50 -11.41 5.28 11.47
N GLU A 51 -11.67 6.27 10.63
CA GLU A 51 -13.02 6.77 10.36
C GLU A 51 -13.86 5.71 9.64
N ASP A 52 -13.34 5.10 8.59
CA ASP A 52 -14.01 4.03 7.84
C ASP A 52 -14.38 2.83 8.74
N ILE A 53 -13.47 2.43 9.63
CA ILE A 53 -13.75 1.36 10.60
C ILE A 53 -14.92 1.74 11.53
N LYS A 54 -14.95 2.98 12.03
CA LYS A 54 -16.05 3.45 12.90
C LYS A 54 -17.38 3.48 12.16
N ILE A 55 -17.38 3.91 10.90
CA ILE A 55 -18.56 3.90 10.03
C ILE A 55 -19.04 2.47 9.85
N GLY A 56 -18.17 1.55 9.43
CA GLY A 56 -18.52 0.15 9.23
C GLY A 56 -19.09 -0.52 10.49
N GLN A 57 -18.50 -0.27 11.66
CA GLN A 57 -19.03 -0.76 12.94
C GLN A 57 -20.42 -0.19 13.27
N LYS A 58 -20.64 1.09 12.99
CA LYS A 58 -21.93 1.75 13.20
C LYS A 58 -23.00 1.17 12.26
N GLU A 59 -22.68 1.00 10.98
CA GLU A 59 -23.60 0.44 9.99
C GLU A 59 -23.97 -1.01 10.30
N TYR A 60 -23.00 -1.80 10.74
CA TYR A 60 -23.23 -3.16 11.24
C TYR A 60 -24.22 -3.17 12.41
N LYS A 61 -23.98 -2.34 13.44
CA LYS A 61 -24.89 -2.21 14.60
C LYS A 61 -26.27 -1.70 14.22
N GLN A 62 -26.37 -0.89 13.17
CA GLN A 62 -27.64 -0.37 12.64
C GLN A 62 -28.38 -1.36 11.73
N GLY A 63 -27.82 -2.56 11.50
CA GLY A 63 -28.43 -3.57 10.64
C GLY A 63 -28.40 -3.19 9.15
N LYS A 64 -27.53 -2.26 8.73
CA LYS A 64 -27.36 -1.86 7.32
C LYS A 64 -26.47 -2.81 6.53
N THR A 65 -26.14 -3.97 7.11
CA THR A 65 -25.29 -4.98 6.49
C THR A 65 -26.13 -6.15 6.02
N VAL A 66 -25.70 -6.78 4.92
CA VAL A 66 -26.33 -7.99 4.38
C VAL A 66 -25.39 -9.17 4.59
N VAL A 67 -25.95 -10.32 4.98
CA VAL A 67 -25.19 -11.57 5.06
C VAL A 67 -25.28 -12.26 3.71
N ALA A 68 -24.19 -12.20 2.93
CA ALA A 68 -24.08 -12.97 1.71
C ALA A 68 -23.94 -14.47 2.03
N LYS A 69 -24.72 -15.32 1.37
CA LYS A 69 -24.72 -16.79 1.60
C LYS A 69 -23.57 -17.48 0.86
N SER A 70 -22.94 -16.78 -0.09
CA SER A 70 -21.81 -17.30 -0.85
C SER A 70 -20.96 -16.16 -1.43
N MET A 71 -19.74 -16.49 -1.85
CA MET A 71 -18.88 -15.56 -2.57
C MET A 71 -19.51 -15.06 -3.88
N ALA A 72 -20.28 -15.92 -4.58
CA ALA A 72 -20.98 -15.56 -5.81
C ALA A 72 -22.11 -14.54 -5.58
N GLU A 73 -22.68 -14.49 -4.37
CA GLU A 73 -23.68 -13.50 -3.99
C GLU A 73 -23.03 -12.17 -3.60
N LEU A 74 -21.84 -12.21 -3.00
CA LEU A 74 -21.08 -11.01 -2.62
C LEU A 74 -20.55 -10.21 -3.84
N LEU A 75 -20.25 -10.90 -4.95
CA LEU A 75 -19.62 -10.31 -6.14
C LEU A 75 -20.61 -9.83 -7.22
N LYS A 76 -21.93 -9.93 -6.97
CA LYS A 76 -22.99 -9.46 -7.86
C LYS A 76 -23.39 -8.02 -7.54
#